data_AF-A0A8J5ZWW6-F1
#
_entry.id   AF-A0A8J5ZWW6-F1
#
_cell.length_a   1.000
_cell.length_b   1.000
_cell.length_c   1.000
_cell.angle_alpha   90.00
_cell.angle_beta   90.00
_cell.angle_gamma   90.00
#
_symmetry.space_group_name_H-M   'P 1'
#
loop_
_entity.id
_entity.type
_entity.pdbx_description
1 polymer ?
#
loop_
_entity_poly.entity_id
_entity_poly.type
_entity_poly.pdbx_seq_one_letter_code
_entity_poly.pdbx_strand_id
1 'polypeptide(L)'
;MLSFQGSSFRSNALKNVVPHFLKQYYWIYDYGDRQSLLGIYHNQACFSLSIPVSPEDPPSRLWQYFKDSKDMKKFNDQYLRYQLLRHTNLEITSTLCMLPQTQHDFNSLLVDLWVHTESMLCFSVHGVFKEGESV
;
A
#
# COMPACT_ATOMS: atom_id res chain seq x y z
N MET A 1 -22.70 19.13 -8.11
CA MET A 1 -22.77 17.71 -7.69
C MET A 1 -21.59 17.01 -8.37
N LEU A 2 -20.59 16.57 -7.61
CA LEU A 2 -19.48 15.77 -8.16
C LEU A 2 -20.01 14.34 -8.38
N SER A 3 -19.92 13.82 -9.60
CA SER A 3 -20.26 12.44 -9.92
C SER A 3 -19.09 11.53 -9.59
N PHE A 4 -19.37 10.34 -9.03
CA PHE A 4 -18.36 9.29 -8.89
C PHE A 4 -18.01 8.76 -10.29
N GLN A 5 -16.74 8.88 -10.68
CA GLN A 5 -16.18 8.22 -11.86
C GLN A 5 -15.32 7.05 -11.39
N GLY A 6 -15.25 6.00 -12.23
CA GLY A 6 -14.27 4.92 -12.05
C GLY A 6 -12.84 5.40 -12.31
N SER A 7 -11.91 4.47 -12.52
CA SER A 7 -10.48 4.78 -12.67
C SER A 7 -10.19 5.94 -13.64
N SER A 8 -9.46 6.94 -13.16
CA SER A 8 -9.18 8.17 -13.91
C SER A 8 -7.75 8.19 -14.44
N PHE A 9 -7.61 8.06 -15.76
CA PHE A 9 -6.33 8.14 -16.45
C PHE A 9 -6.32 9.31 -17.45
N ARG A 10 -5.54 10.35 -17.17
CA ARG A 10 -5.43 11.53 -18.03
C ARG A 10 -4.62 11.31 -19.32
N SER A 11 -3.79 10.26 -19.40
CA SER A 11 -2.96 9.93 -20.58
C SER A 11 -3.16 8.48 -21.02
N ASN A 12 -3.33 8.25 -22.33
CA ASN A 12 -3.51 6.90 -22.90
C ASN A 12 -2.28 6.01 -22.78
N ALA A 13 -1.06 6.56 -22.75
CA ALA A 13 0.15 5.75 -22.55
C ALA A 13 0.25 5.20 -21.12
N LEU A 14 -0.21 5.97 -20.14
CA LEU A 14 -0.21 5.58 -18.72
C LEU A 14 -1.33 4.61 -18.36
N LYS A 15 -2.40 4.53 -19.18
CA LYS A 15 -3.49 3.57 -19.02
C LYS A 15 -3.01 2.12 -19.00
N ASN A 16 -1.86 1.82 -19.59
CA ASN A 16 -1.34 0.46 -19.63
C ASN A 16 -0.18 0.22 -18.65
N VAL A 17 0.61 1.26 -18.34
CA VAL A 17 1.78 1.15 -17.45
C VAL A 17 1.38 0.84 -16.02
N VAL A 18 0.45 1.62 -15.45
CA VAL A 18 0.06 1.44 -14.03
C VAL A 18 -0.63 0.11 -13.80
N PRO A 19 -1.64 -0.31 -14.59
CA PRO A 19 -2.25 -1.63 -14.39
C PRO A 19 -1.26 -2.79 -14.57
N HIS A 20 -0.32 -2.69 -15.51
CA HIS A 20 0.71 -3.70 -15.68
C HIS A 20 1.64 -3.78 -14.46
N PHE A 21 2.09 -2.63 -13.96
CA PHE A 21 2.87 -2.54 -12.72
C PHE A 21 2.12 -3.17 -11.53
N LEU A 22 0.85 -2.80 -11.33
CA LEU A 22 0.05 -3.32 -10.23
C LEU A 22 -0.16 -4.84 -10.32
N LYS A 23 -0.37 -5.35 -11.53
CA LYS A 23 -0.48 -6.79 -11.76
C LYS A 23 0.79 -7.53 -11.33
N GLN A 24 1.96 -7.03 -11.71
CA GLN A 24 3.23 -7.65 -11.32
C GLN A 24 3.50 -7.50 -9.82
N TYR A 25 3.26 -6.31 -9.28
CA TYR A 25 3.48 -6.01 -7.86
C TYR A 25 2.65 -6.94 -6.97
N TYR A 26 1.33 -6.98 -7.18
CA TYR A 26 0.45 -7.81 -6.35
C TYR A 26 0.58 -9.31 -6.66
N TRP A 27 1.01 -9.70 -7.87
CA TRP A 27 1.36 -11.09 -8.14
C TRP A 27 2.48 -11.59 -7.22
N ILE A 28 3.55 -10.79 -7.10
CA ILE A 28 4.64 -11.08 -6.16
C ILE A 28 4.13 -10.98 -4.71
N TYR A 29 3.31 -9.98 -4.41
CA TYR A 29 2.83 -9.73 -3.05
C TYR A 29 1.95 -10.86 -2.47
N ASP A 30 1.07 -11.44 -3.30
CA ASP A 30 0.06 -12.42 -2.88
C ASP A 30 0.49 -13.88 -3.13
N TYR A 31 1.25 -14.14 -4.20
CA TYR A 31 1.56 -15.50 -4.64
C TYR A 31 3.06 -15.80 -4.68
N GLY A 32 3.92 -14.79 -4.56
CA GLY A 32 5.38 -14.92 -4.61
C GLY A 32 6.05 -14.73 -3.25
N ASP A 33 7.38 -14.77 -3.27
CA ASP A 33 8.18 -14.32 -2.13
C ASP A 33 8.25 -12.79 -2.13
N ARG A 34 7.68 -12.17 -1.08
CA ARG A 34 7.69 -10.71 -0.88
C ARG A 34 9.10 -10.13 -0.80
N GLN A 35 10.14 -10.92 -0.51
CA GLN A 35 11.52 -10.45 -0.62
C GLN A 35 11.89 -9.99 -2.04
N SER A 36 11.23 -10.55 -3.06
CA SER A 36 11.42 -10.16 -4.46
C SER A 36 10.97 -8.71 -4.74
N LEU A 37 10.20 -8.08 -3.84
CA LEU A 37 9.84 -6.68 -3.95
C LEU A 37 11.02 -5.73 -3.69
N LEU A 38 12.14 -6.22 -3.14
CA LEU A 38 13.33 -5.40 -2.83
C LEU A 38 13.82 -4.60 -4.05
N GLY A 39 13.83 -5.23 -5.23
CA GLY A 39 14.28 -4.60 -6.48
C GLY A 39 13.29 -3.60 -7.08
N ILE A 40 12.06 -3.55 -6.57
CA ILE A 40 11.01 -2.61 -7.03
C ILE A 40 11.14 -1.28 -6.29
N TYR A 41 11.56 -1.31 -5.03
CA TYR A 41 11.71 -0.10 -4.21
C TYR A 41 13.08 0.55 -4.40
N HIS A 42 13.10 1.87 -4.52
CA HIS A 42 14.32 2.68 -4.47
C HIS A 42 15.05 2.49 -3.13
N ASN A 43 16.38 2.53 -3.10
CA ASN A 43 17.18 2.29 -1.89
C ASN A 43 16.79 3.20 -0.71
N GLN A 44 16.38 4.44 -1.00
CA GLN A 44 15.90 5.45 -0.05
C GLN A 44 14.37 5.62 -0.08
N ALA A 45 13.62 4.61 -0.54
CA ALA A 45 12.17 4.65 -0.52
C ALA A 45 11.65 4.74 0.92
N CYS A 46 10.47 5.34 1.06
CA CYS A 46 9.77 5.50 2.33
C CYS A 46 8.46 4.70 2.32
N PHE A 47 8.11 4.08 3.44
CA PHE A 47 6.83 3.37 3.59
C PHE A 47 6.20 3.61 4.95
N SER A 48 4.89 3.78 4.95
CA SER A 48 4.09 3.71 6.16
C SER A 48 2.75 3.06 5.90
N LEU A 49 2.26 2.35 6.91
CA LEU A 49 0.94 1.77 6.96
C LEU A 49 0.06 2.58 7.91
N SER A 50 -1.24 2.68 7.64
CA SER A 50 -2.22 3.36 8.49
C SER A 50 -3.51 2.55 8.52
N ILE A 51 -4.09 2.36 9.69
CA ILE A 51 -5.41 1.73 9.87
C ILE A 51 -6.36 2.72 10.54
N PRO A 52 -7.65 2.72 10.19
CA PRO A 52 -8.63 3.54 10.88
C PRO A 52 -8.72 3.10 12.34
N VAL A 53 -8.54 4.02 13.29
CA VAL A 53 -8.79 3.72 14.69
C VAL A 53 -10.28 3.88 14.99
N SER A 54 -10.97 2.76 15.12
CA SER A 54 -12.33 2.74 15.66
C SER A 54 -12.31 3.12 17.15
N PRO A 55 -13.21 4.00 17.62
CA PRO A 55 -13.36 4.29 19.04
C PRO A 55 -13.94 3.12 19.85
N GLU A 56 -14.70 2.24 19.20
CA GLU A 56 -15.14 0.96 19.74
C GLU A 56 -14.16 -0.09 19.24
N ASP A 57 -13.31 -0.61 20.12
CA ASP A 57 -12.25 -1.62 19.96
C ASP A 57 -11.63 -1.79 18.56
N PRO A 58 -10.28 -1.75 18.39
CA PRO A 58 -9.69 -2.14 17.13
C PRO A 58 -10.25 -3.51 16.78
N PRO A 59 -10.97 -3.69 15.65
CA PRO A 59 -11.58 -4.97 15.35
C PRO A 59 -10.46 -5.98 15.45
N SER A 60 -10.65 -7.01 16.27
CA SER A 60 -9.65 -8.00 16.70
C SER A 60 -8.91 -8.71 15.57
N ARG A 61 -9.20 -8.36 14.31
CA ARG A 61 -8.57 -8.79 13.06
C ARG A 61 -7.42 -7.87 12.62
N LEU A 62 -7.47 -6.56 12.93
CA LEU A 62 -6.47 -5.58 12.51
C LEU A 62 -5.24 -5.50 13.43
N TRP A 63 -5.21 -6.27 14.52
CA TRP A 63 -4.11 -6.24 15.49
C TRP A 63 -2.73 -6.53 14.87
N GLN A 64 -2.67 -7.39 13.86
CA GLN A 64 -1.43 -7.73 13.15
C GLN A 64 -0.85 -6.53 12.41
N TYR A 65 -1.71 -5.61 11.97
CA TYR A 65 -1.34 -4.36 11.32
C TYR A 65 -1.09 -3.22 12.31
N PHE A 66 -1.58 -3.34 13.55
CA PHE A 66 -1.49 -2.28 14.57
C PHE A 66 -0.04 -1.98 14.97
N LYS A 67 0.84 -2.98 14.96
CA LYS A 67 2.28 -2.78 15.25
C LYS A 67 2.97 -1.84 14.27
N ASP A 68 2.49 -1.78 13.02
CA ASP A 68 3.08 -0.98 11.95
C ASP A 68 2.19 0.19 11.50
N SER A 69 1.00 0.34 12.10
CA SER A 69 -0.01 1.32 11.70
C SER A 69 0.21 2.72 12.30
N LYS A 70 0.02 3.74 11.46
CA LYS A 70 -0.05 5.16 11.81
C LYS A 70 -1.49 5.64 11.90
N ASP A 71 -1.78 6.31 13.00
CA ASP A 71 -2.89 7.24 13.09
C ASP A 71 -2.30 8.64 13.34
N MET A 72 -1.92 9.34 12.25
CA MET A 72 -1.12 10.57 12.31
C MET A 72 -1.78 11.70 13.11
N LYS A 73 -3.10 11.64 13.30
CA LYS A 73 -3.87 12.61 14.10
C LYS A 73 -3.76 12.37 15.61
N LYS A 74 -3.40 11.16 16.07
CA LYS A 74 -3.37 10.82 17.51
C LYS A 74 -2.00 10.95 18.17
N PHE A 75 -0.90 10.83 17.40
CA PHE A 75 0.44 10.95 17.97
C PHE A 75 0.92 12.39 17.92
N ASN A 76 0.85 13.09 19.05
CA ASN A 76 1.42 14.44 19.22
C ASN A 76 2.96 14.41 19.38
N ASP A 77 3.55 13.20 19.46
CA ASP A 77 4.98 13.01 19.59
C ASP A 77 5.63 12.80 18.20
N GLN A 78 6.41 13.79 17.78
CA GLN A 78 7.15 13.78 16.53
C GLN A 78 8.19 12.65 16.46
N TYR A 79 8.71 12.20 17.61
CA TYR A 79 9.71 11.12 17.69
C TYR A 79 9.11 9.75 17.33
N LEU A 80 7.92 9.43 17.85
CA LEU A 80 7.19 8.20 17.51
C LEU A 80 6.78 8.15 16.03
N ARG A 81 6.56 9.32 15.39
CA ARG A 81 6.25 9.40 13.95
C ARG A 81 7.42 8.99 13.06
N TYR A 82 8.66 9.25 13.48
CA TYR A 82 9.87 8.86 12.76
C TYR A 82 10.18 7.37 12.92
N GLN A 83 9.96 6.79 14.11
CA GLN A 83 10.25 5.37 14.37
C GLN A 83 9.37 4.39 13.57
N LEU A 84 8.16 4.81 13.18
CA LEU A 84 7.20 3.98 12.43
C LEU A 84 7.20 4.27 10.92
N LEU A 85 8.08 5.14 10.44
CA LEU A 85 8.34 5.33 9.00
C LEU A 85 9.54 4.45 8.63
N ARG A 86 9.35 3.56 7.65
CA ARG A 86 10.44 2.74 7.12
C ARG A 86 11.20 3.55 6.07
N HIS A 87 12.52 3.54 6.15
CA HIS A 87 13.42 4.43 5.43
C HIS A 87 14.55 3.69 4.70
N THR A 88 14.25 2.54 4.09
CA THR A 88 15.06 1.93 3.02
C THR A 88 14.22 0.86 2.32
N ASN A 89 14.55 0.47 1.09
CA ASN A 89 13.89 -0.68 0.45
C ASN A 89 13.98 -1.97 1.29
N LEU A 90 15.07 -2.19 2.02
CA LEU A 90 15.26 -3.33 2.92
C LEU A 90 14.26 -3.30 4.08
N GLU A 91 14.14 -2.17 4.77
CA GLU A 91 13.17 -2.01 5.87
C GLU A 91 11.73 -2.16 5.38
N ILE A 92 11.42 -1.61 4.21
CA ILE A 92 10.10 -1.75 3.57
C ILE A 92 9.81 -3.22 3.30
N THR A 93 10.70 -3.90 2.58
CA THR A 93 10.50 -5.29 2.17
C THR A 93 10.40 -6.23 3.37
N SER A 94 11.25 -6.03 4.38
CA SER A 94 11.17 -6.76 5.65
C SER A 94 9.82 -6.54 6.35
N THR A 95 9.33 -5.30 6.41
CA THR A 95 8.00 -4.99 6.97
C THR A 95 6.90 -5.71 6.19
N LEU A 96 6.92 -5.66 4.86
CA LEU A 96 5.91 -6.33 4.01
C LEU A 96 5.94 -7.87 4.18
N CYS A 97 7.10 -8.47 4.40
CA CYS A 97 7.22 -9.91 4.67
C CYS A 97 6.59 -10.33 6.01
N MET A 98 6.54 -9.42 6.99
CA MET A 98 5.95 -9.67 8.31
C MET A 98 4.43 -9.47 8.34
N LEU A 99 3.85 -8.83 7.31
CA LEU A 99 2.40 -8.67 7.20
C LEU A 99 1.72 -10.01 6.85
N PRO A 100 0.45 -10.21 7.21
CA PRO A 100 -0.31 -11.40 6.84
C PRO A 100 -0.29 -11.67 5.34
N GLN A 101 -0.39 -12.94 4.95
CA GLN A 101 -0.60 -13.33 3.57
C GLN A 101 -1.93 -12.79 3.06
N THR A 102 -1.98 -12.38 1.80
CA THR A 102 -3.15 -11.72 1.21
C THR A 102 -3.47 -12.26 -0.17
N GLN A 103 -4.69 -12.01 -0.60
CA GLN A 103 -5.15 -12.20 -1.96
C GLN A 103 -5.98 -10.99 -2.37
N HIS A 104 -5.44 -10.15 -3.26
CA HIS A 104 -6.12 -8.97 -3.77
C HIS A 104 -7.09 -9.33 -4.90
N ASP A 105 -8.28 -8.73 -4.90
CA ASP A 105 -9.18 -8.82 -6.03
C ASP A 105 -8.82 -7.75 -7.07
N PHE A 106 -8.02 -8.17 -8.06
CA PHE A 106 -7.58 -7.33 -9.17
C PHE A 106 -8.73 -6.71 -9.98
N ASN A 107 -9.87 -7.39 -10.08
CA ASN A 107 -11.00 -6.90 -10.87
C ASN A 107 -11.74 -5.75 -10.16
N SER A 108 -11.54 -5.63 -8.85
CA SER A 108 -12.11 -4.56 -8.01
C SER A 108 -11.23 -3.31 -7.92
N LEU A 109 -9.98 -3.35 -8.40
CA LEU A 109 -9.03 -2.26 -8.23
C LEU A 109 -9.47 -1.01 -9.02
N LEU A 110 -9.60 0.09 -8.31
CA LEU A 110 -9.77 1.43 -8.86
C LEU A 110 -8.45 2.19 -8.73
N VAL A 111 -8.05 2.87 -9.80
CA VAL A 111 -6.78 3.59 -9.86
C VAL A 111 -7.02 5.04 -10.23
N ASP A 112 -6.55 5.95 -9.40
CA ASP A 112 -6.61 7.39 -9.65
C ASP A 112 -5.21 7.95 -9.86
N LEU A 113 -4.95 8.56 -11.03
CA LEU A 113 -3.70 9.27 -11.29
C LEU A 113 -3.78 10.71 -10.75
N TRP A 114 -2.90 11.05 -9.81
CA TRP A 114 -2.82 12.37 -9.20
C TRP A 114 -1.87 13.31 -9.95
N VAL A 115 -0.63 12.86 -10.15
CA VAL A 115 0.47 13.68 -10.68
C VAL A 115 1.24 12.87 -11.71
N HIS A 116 1.56 13.50 -12.83
CA HIS A 116 2.46 12.96 -13.84
C HIS A 116 3.38 14.07 -14.32
N THR A 117 4.68 13.87 -14.13
CA THR A 117 5.77 14.68 -14.67
C THR A 117 6.77 13.75 -15.36
N GLU A 118 7.82 14.32 -15.96
CA GLU A 118 8.89 13.53 -16.61
C GLU A 118 9.61 12.58 -15.64
N SER A 119 9.67 12.92 -14.35
CA SER A 119 10.42 12.17 -13.32
C SER A 119 9.55 11.51 -12.26
N MET A 120 8.23 11.75 -12.26
CA MET A 120 7.34 11.29 -11.20
C MET A 120 5.96 10.89 -11.74
N LEU A 121 5.49 9.74 -11.25
CA LEU A 121 4.12 9.30 -11.41
C LEU A 121 3.54 9.02 -10.02
N CYS A 122 2.44 9.69 -9.67
CA CYS A 122 1.73 9.53 -8.41
C CYS A 122 0.30 9.07 -8.68
N PHE A 123 -0.09 7.98 -8.02
CA PHE A 123 -1.42 7.40 -8.14
C PHE A 123 -1.87 6.79 -6.82
N SER A 124 -3.18 6.68 -6.61
CA SER A 124 -3.76 5.86 -5.55
C SER A 124 -4.40 4.60 -6.13
N VAL A 125 -4.41 3.56 -5.31
CA VAL A 125 -5.08 2.30 -5.60
C VAL A 125 -6.11 2.07 -4.51
N HIS A 126 -7.35 1.87 -4.91
CA HIS A 126 -8.46 1.53 -4.03
C HIS A 126 -8.93 0.13 -4.39
N GLY A 127 -9.17 -0.72 -3.39
CA GLY A 127 -9.54 -2.10 -3.64
C GLY A 127 -9.75 -2.88 -2.36
N VAL A 128 -9.95 -4.18 -2.51
CA VAL A 128 -10.12 -5.11 -1.40
C VAL A 128 -9.17 -6.29 -1.53
N PHE A 129 -8.80 -6.84 -0.38
CA PHE A 129 -8.05 -8.09 -0.28
C PHE A 129 -8.65 -8.98 0.78
N LYS A 130 -8.40 -10.28 0.65
CA LYS A 130 -8.68 -11.28 1.67
C LYS A 130 -7.36 -11.69 2.32
N GLU A 131 -7.33 -11.80 3.64
CA GLU A 131 -6.20 -12.42 4.34
C GLU A 131 -6.24 -13.95 4.13
N GLY A 132 -5.08 -14.55 3.86
CA GLY A 132 -4.91 -16.00 3.88
C GLY A 132 -5.13 -16.56 5.29
N GLU A 133 -5.53 -17.82 5.40
CA GLU A 133 -5.59 -18.48 6.69
C GLU A 133 -4.18 -18.54 7.28
N SER A 134 -4.00 -17.99 8.49
CA SER A 134 -2.77 -18.19 9.25
C SER A 134 -2.69 -19.69 9.57
N VAL A 135 -1.67 -20.37 9.03
CA VAL A 135 -1.37 -21.78 9.36
C VAL A 135 -0.89 -21.87 10.81
#